data_AF-A0A9P6YHR3-F1
#
_entry.id   AF-A0A9P6YHR3-F1
#
_cell.length_a   1.000
_cell.length_b   1.000
_cell.length_c   1.000
_cell.angle_alpha   90.00
_cell.angle_beta   90.00
_cell.angle_gamma   90.00
#
_symmetry.space_group_name_H-M   'P 1'
#
loop_
_entity.id
_entity.type
_entity.pdbx_description
1 polymer ?
#
loop_
_entity_poly.entity_id
_entity_poly.type
_entity_poly.pdbx_seq_one_letter_code
_entity_poly.pdbx_strand_id
1 'polypeptide(L)'
;MQPISEDLRNRIISCLKNGYSISKAVKITGASRGTVHNVRKTIKNDVNSIKAGRPKLLSSSDDQYLVRLVTVKGQKNAVEARNTLENDFQKIVSAQTVRRSLRRSGSTSFVKPQKPLLSEVNRRKRLGWALNHVDWTMEDWKRVIWSDETKVNRFGSEEGM
;
A
#
# COMPACT_ATOMS: atom_id res chain seq x y z
N MET A 1 18.13 -25.74 -15.79
CA MET A 1 17.55 -25.93 -17.13
C MET A 1 17.38 -24.57 -17.78
N GLN A 2 17.80 -24.44 -19.04
CA GLN A 2 17.57 -23.22 -19.81
C GLN A 2 16.08 -23.11 -20.15
N PRO A 3 15.45 -21.94 -19.99
CA PRO A 3 14.07 -21.73 -20.41
C PRO A 3 13.97 -21.83 -21.94
N ILE A 4 12.84 -22.35 -22.43
CA ILE A 4 12.54 -22.37 -23.86
C ILE A 4 12.29 -20.95 -24.37
N SER A 5 12.63 -20.68 -25.64
CA SER A 5 12.32 -19.41 -26.29
C SER A 5 10.82 -19.12 -26.24
N GLU A 6 10.46 -17.86 -25.99
CA GLU A 6 9.07 -17.40 -25.89
C GLU A 6 8.30 -17.64 -27.20
N ASP A 7 8.96 -17.49 -28.34
CA ASP A 7 8.38 -17.79 -29.66
C ASP A 7 8.00 -19.28 -29.80
N LEU A 8 8.92 -20.16 -29.41
CA LEU A 8 8.68 -21.61 -29.43
C LEU A 8 7.54 -22.00 -28.48
N ARG A 9 7.50 -21.38 -27.30
CA ARG A 9 6.42 -21.55 -26.32
C ARG A 9 5.08 -21.14 -26.92
N ASN A 10 5.00 -19.99 -27.57
CA ASN A 10 3.78 -19.47 -28.18
C ASN A 10 3.29 -20.34 -29.34
N ARG A 11 4.19 -20.85 -30.19
CA ARG A 11 3.85 -21.82 -31.25
C ARG A 11 3.25 -23.10 -30.69
N ILE A 12 3.81 -23.63 -29.59
CA ILE A 12 3.27 -24.81 -28.89
C ILE A 12 1.87 -24.51 -28.31
N ILE A 13 1.70 -23.36 -27.64
CA ILE A 13 0.41 -22.94 -27.08
C ILE A 13 -0.65 -22.83 -28.17
N SER A 14 -0.33 -22.19 -29.30
CA SER A 14 -1.22 -22.07 -30.45
C SER A 14 -1.66 -23.43 -30.98
N CYS A 15 -0.72 -24.37 -31.15
CA CYS A 15 -1.05 -25.73 -31.59
C CYS A 15 -1.99 -26.45 -30.63
N LEU A 16 -1.76 -26.32 -29.32
CA LEU A 16 -2.58 -26.96 -28.29
C LEU A 16 -3.97 -26.34 -28.18
N LYS A 17 -4.09 -25.01 -28.32
CA LYS A 17 -5.39 -24.30 -28.36
C LYS A 17 -6.22 -24.69 -29.59
N ASN A 18 -5.58 -24.94 -30.73
CA ASN A 18 -6.22 -25.44 -31.94
C ASN A 18 -6.61 -26.94 -31.90
N GLY A 19 -6.53 -27.59 -30.73
CA GLY A 19 -6.97 -28.98 -30.54
C GLY A 19 -6.02 -30.05 -31.07
N TYR A 20 -4.80 -29.71 -31.47
CA TYR A 20 -3.84 -30.71 -31.96
C TYR A 20 -3.35 -31.64 -30.83
N SER A 21 -3.16 -32.92 -31.18
CA SER A 21 -2.57 -33.90 -30.28
C SER A 21 -1.10 -33.56 -29.96
N ILE A 22 -0.58 -34.02 -28.82
CA ILE A 22 0.82 -33.78 -28.42
C ILE A 22 1.79 -34.23 -29.52
N SER A 23 1.56 -35.38 -30.13
CA SER A 23 2.41 -35.90 -31.21
C SER A 23 2.39 -34.99 -32.44
N LYS A 24 1.24 -34.39 -32.77
CA LYS A 24 1.11 -33.46 -33.89
C LYS A 24 1.79 -32.12 -33.58
N ALA A 25 1.65 -31.61 -32.36
CA ALA A 25 2.34 -30.40 -31.91
C ALA A 25 3.87 -30.57 -31.91
N VAL A 26 4.40 -31.72 -31.49
CA VAL A 26 5.85 -32.04 -31.57
C VAL A 26 6.35 -31.96 -33.01
N LYS A 27 5.64 -32.57 -33.97
CA LYS A 27 6.02 -32.52 -35.39
C LYS A 27 6.03 -31.10 -35.97
N ILE A 28 5.07 -30.26 -35.58
CA ILE A 28 4.94 -28.88 -36.11
C ILE A 28 5.96 -27.92 -35.49
N THR A 29 6.24 -28.09 -34.20
CA THR A 29 7.09 -27.16 -33.43
C THR A 29 8.55 -27.58 -33.36
N GLY A 30 8.86 -28.85 -33.64
CA GLY A 30 10.21 -29.41 -33.47
C GLY A 30 10.64 -29.54 -32.00
N ALA A 31 9.77 -29.18 -31.05
CA ALA A 31 10.07 -29.26 -29.63
C ALA A 31 10.00 -30.70 -29.10
N SER A 32 10.75 -31.01 -28.06
CA SER A 32 10.69 -32.33 -27.43
C SER A 32 9.29 -32.64 -26.89
N ARG A 33 8.92 -33.92 -26.88
CA ARG A 33 7.63 -34.38 -26.34
C ARG A 33 7.42 -33.94 -24.88
N GLY A 34 8.49 -33.95 -24.08
CA GLY A 34 8.47 -33.47 -22.69
C GLY A 34 8.16 -31.98 -22.60
N THR A 35 8.75 -31.16 -23.48
CA THR A 35 8.49 -29.72 -23.56
C THR A 35 7.01 -29.44 -23.87
N VAL A 36 6.47 -30.07 -24.93
CA VAL A 36 5.06 -29.89 -25.31
C VAL A 36 4.11 -30.35 -24.20
N HIS A 37 4.44 -31.45 -23.52
CA HIS A 37 3.66 -31.96 -22.40
C HIS A 37 3.67 -30.99 -21.20
N ASN A 38 4.82 -30.41 -20.86
CA ASN A 38 4.93 -29.43 -19.78
C ASN A 38 4.18 -28.14 -20.08
N VAL A 39 4.25 -27.64 -21.33
CA VAL A 39 3.45 -26.48 -21.77
C VAL A 39 1.95 -26.77 -21.71
N ARG A 40 1.52 -27.99 -22.09
CA ARG A 40 0.11 -28.40 -21.94
C ARG A 40 -0.34 -28.42 -20.47
N LYS A 41 0.52 -28.85 -19.54
CA LYS A 41 0.25 -28.77 -18.10
C LYS A 41 0.08 -27.34 -17.62
N THR A 42 0.88 -26.39 -18.12
CA THR A 42 0.74 -24.98 -17.74
C THR A 42 -0.55 -24.34 -18.27
N ILE A 43 -1.05 -24.76 -19.43
CA ILE A 43 -2.34 -24.28 -19.97
C ILE A 43 -3.52 -24.83 -19.17
N LYS A 44 -3.47 -26.11 -18.77
CA LYS A 44 -4.53 -26.73 -17.95
C LYS A 44 -4.55 -26.22 -16.51
N ASN A 45 -3.38 -25.95 -15.95
CA ASN A 45 -3.22 -25.42 -14.59
C ASN A 45 -3.13 -23.90 -14.64
N ASP A 46 -4.11 -23.25 -15.25
CA ASP A 46 -4.22 -21.79 -15.34
C ASP A 46 -4.03 -21.22 -13.92
N VAL A 47 -2.84 -20.66 -13.67
CA VAL A 47 -2.49 -19.94 -12.43
C VAL A 47 -2.53 -20.75 -11.12
N ASN A 48 -1.93 -21.94 -11.06
CA ASN A 48 -1.38 -22.38 -9.77
C ASN A 48 -0.06 -21.62 -9.54
N SER A 49 -0.15 -20.38 -9.05
CA SER A 49 0.97 -19.68 -8.44
C SER A 49 1.59 -20.63 -7.43
N ILE A 50 2.78 -21.15 -7.75
CA ILE A 50 3.57 -21.93 -6.80
C ILE A 50 3.76 -21.00 -5.60
N LYS A 51 3.02 -21.22 -4.50
CA LYS A 51 3.22 -20.50 -3.25
C LYS A 51 4.53 -21.04 -2.66
N ALA A 52 5.64 -20.60 -3.23
CA ALA A 52 6.96 -20.96 -2.75
C ALA A 52 7.20 -20.27 -1.41
N GLY A 53 7.61 -21.05 -0.41
CA GLY A 53 7.98 -20.55 0.91
C GLY A 53 6.91 -20.73 1.99
N ARG A 54 7.29 -20.37 3.21
CA ARG A 54 6.46 -20.52 4.41
C ARG A 54 5.25 -19.58 4.33
N PRO A 55 4.02 -20.07 4.62
CA PRO A 55 2.86 -19.20 4.71
C PRO A 55 3.06 -18.13 5.78
N LYS A 56 2.46 -16.97 5.56
CA LYS A 56 2.47 -15.87 6.53
C LYS A 56 1.69 -16.30 7.77
N LEU A 57 2.21 -15.92 8.94
CA LEU A 57 1.50 -16.12 10.20
C LEU A 57 0.26 -15.22 10.32
N LEU A 58 0.34 -14.00 9.77
CA LEU A 58 -0.79 -13.07 9.70
C LEU A 58 -1.59 -13.28 8.41
N SER A 59 -2.88 -13.50 8.59
CA SER A 59 -3.89 -13.59 7.55
C SER A 59 -4.28 -12.22 7.02
N SER A 60 -5.08 -12.19 5.94
CA SER A 60 -5.63 -10.93 5.43
C SER A 60 -6.58 -10.25 6.43
N SER A 61 -7.27 -11.03 7.26
CA SER A 61 -8.14 -10.50 8.32
C SER A 61 -7.32 -9.81 9.41
N ASP A 62 -6.17 -10.39 9.77
CA ASP A 62 -5.26 -9.78 10.75
C ASP A 62 -4.64 -8.48 10.21
N ASP A 63 -4.28 -8.48 8.92
CA ASP A 63 -3.77 -7.29 8.24
C ASP A 63 -4.81 -6.14 8.29
N GLN A 64 -6.09 -6.43 8.04
CA GLN A 64 -7.18 -5.45 8.15
C GLN A 64 -7.44 -5.01 9.60
N TYR A 65 -7.36 -5.95 10.56
CA TYR A 65 -7.49 -5.64 11.97
C TYR A 65 -6.42 -4.65 12.43
N LEU A 66 -5.16 -4.90 12.05
CA LEU A 66 -4.04 -4.00 12.36
C LEU A 66 -4.23 -2.61 11.75
N VAL A 67 -4.76 -2.52 10.52
CA VAL A 67 -5.14 -1.22 9.93
C VAL A 67 -6.16 -0.50 10.81
N ARG A 68 -7.23 -1.19 11.22
CA ARG A 68 -8.29 -0.62 12.06
C ARG A 68 -7.77 -0.16 13.44
N LEU A 69 -6.82 -0.88 14.03
CA LEU A 69 -6.18 -0.46 15.28
C LEU A 69 -5.51 0.91 15.15
N VAL A 70 -4.82 1.14 14.04
CA VAL A 70 -4.10 2.40 13.79
C VAL A 70 -5.04 3.52 13.36
N THR A 71 -6.01 3.23 12.47
CA THR A 71 -6.87 4.28 11.88
C THR A 71 -8.06 4.66 12.75
N VAL A 72 -8.69 3.69 13.42
CA VAL A 72 -9.93 3.91 14.18
C VAL A 72 -9.65 3.95 15.67
N LYS A 73 -8.90 2.97 16.20
CA LYS A 73 -8.58 2.94 17.64
C LYS A 73 -7.42 3.87 18.03
N GLY A 74 -6.76 4.52 17.05
CA GLY A 74 -5.76 5.56 17.29
C GLY A 74 -4.45 5.06 17.91
N GLN A 75 -4.09 3.80 17.71
CA GLN A 75 -2.83 3.26 18.22
C GLN A 75 -1.63 3.93 17.55
N LYS A 76 -0.68 4.40 18.36
CA LYS A 76 0.36 5.34 17.92
C LYS A 76 1.55 4.64 17.29
N ASN A 77 1.82 3.40 17.67
CA ASN A 77 3.00 2.67 17.21
C ASN A 77 2.72 1.17 17.01
N ALA A 78 3.63 0.52 16.30
CA ALA A 78 3.52 -0.90 15.97
C ALA A 78 3.66 -1.84 17.19
N VAL A 79 4.22 -1.37 18.32
CA VAL A 79 4.37 -2.17 19.54
C VAL A 79 3.04 -2.23 20.29
N GLU A 80 2.33 -1.10 20.40
CA GLU A 80 0.96 -1.06 20.92
C GLU A 80 0.07 -2.00 20.09
N ALA A 81 0.10 -1.85 18.75
CA ALA A 81 -0.73 -2.67 17.87
C ALA A 81 -0.40 -4.17 17.96
N ARG A 82 0.87 -4.51 18.18
CA ARG A 82 1.34 -5.88 18.46
C ARG A 82 0.75 -6.41 19.77
N ASN A 83 0.84 -5.63 20.86
CA ASN A 83 0.33 -6.03 22.17
C ASN A 83 -1.18 -6.25 22.12
N THR A 84 -1.92 -5.38 21.44
CA THR A 84 -3.37 -5.55 21.25
C THR A 84 -3.70 -6.78 20.39
N LEU A 85 -2.95 -7.02 19.31
CA LEU A 85 -3.11 -8.24 18.51
C LEU A 85 -2.84 -9.52 19.32
N GLU A 86 -1.82 -9.50 20.17
CA GLU A 86 -1.46 -10.59 21.06
C GLU A 86 -2.57 -10.83 22.10
N ASN A 87 -3.09 -9.78 22.73
CA ASN A 87 -4.17 -9.90 23.72
C ASN A 87 -5.48 -10.42 23.09
N ASP A 88 -5.87 -9.87 21.95
CA ASP A 88 -7.17 -10.15 21.33
C ASP A 88 -7.22 -11.50 20.59
N PHE A 89 -6.10 -11.90 19.97
CA PHE A 89 -6.04 -13.08 19.10
C PHE A 89 -4.99 -14.11 19.50
N GLN A 90 -4.24 -13.89 20.59
CA GLN A 90 -3.15 -14.76 21.05
C GLN A 90 -2.09 -15.01 19.97
N LYS A 91 -1.91 -14.04 19.05
CA LYS A 91 -0.93 -14.10 17.97
C LYS A 91 0.36 -13.41 18.37
N ILE A 92 1.30 -14.23 18.82
CA ILE A 92 2.63 -13.77 19.22
C ILE A 92 3.46 -13.48 17.97
N VAL A 93 3.67 -12.19 17.70
CA VAL A 93 4.48 -11.71 16.57
C VAL A 93 5.44 -10.62 17.01
N SER A 94 6.53 -10.43 16.26
CA SER A 94 7.41 -9.28 16.47
C SER A 94 6.74 -7.98 16.01
N ALA A 95 7.12 -6.85 16.60
CA ALA A 95 6.69 -5.53 16.12
C ALA A 95 7.07 -5.31 14.64
N GLN A 96 8.15 -5.92 14.17
CA GLN A 96 8.56 -5.84 12.76
C GLN A 96 7.58 -6.55 11.83
N THR A 97 6.99 -7.67 12.26
CA THR A 97 5.94 -8.36 11.51
C THR A 97 4.71 -7.47 11.36
N VAL A 98 4.32 -6.76 12.42
CA VAL A 98 3.22 -5.77 12.38
C VAL A 98 3.54 -4.63 11.41
N ARG A 99 4.74 -4.05 11.46
CA ARG A 99 5.15 -3.01 10.48
C ARG A 99 5.08 -3.49 9.04
N ARG A 100 5.54 -4.73 8.76
CA ARG A 100 5.48 -5.33 7.41
C ARG A 100 4.04 -5.55 6.96
N SER A 101 3.17 -5.99 7.86
CA SER A 101 1.72 -6.14 7.60
C SER A 101 1.10 -4.78 7.23
N LEU A 102 1.29 -3.76 8.07
CA LEU A 102 0.77 -2.41 7.83
C LEU A 102 1.27 -1.81 6.50
N ARG A 103 2.56 -1.95 6.17
CA ARG A 103 3.11 -1.48 4.89
C ARG A 103 2.51 -2.21 3.70
N ARG A 104 2.30 -3.53 3.80
CA ARG A 104 1.64 -4.32 2.75
C ARG A 104 0.19 -3.88 2.55
N SER A 105 -0.49 -3.47 3.62
CA SER A 105 -1.84 -2.91 3.58
C SER A 105 -1.90 -1.45 3.11
N GLY A 106 -0.76 -0.85 2.73
CA GLY A 106 -0.68 0.52 2.21
C GLY A 106 -0.41 1.61 3.26
N SER A 107 -0.24 1.25 4.54
CA SER A 107 0.04 2.24 5.58
C SER A 107 1.51 2.66 5.62
N THR A 108 1.73 3.97 5.70
CA THR A 108 3.06 4.57 5.87
C THR A 108 3.13 5.33 7.20
N SER A 109 4.33 5.37 7.79
CA SER A 109 4.59 6.14 9.01
C SER A 109 5.08 7.53 8.65
N PHE A 110 4.50 8.55 9.26
CA PHE A 110 4.96 9.93 9.15
C PHE A 110 4.85 10.63 10.50
N VAL A 111 5.69 11.63 10.72
CA VAL A 111 5.58 12.51 11.88
C VAL A 111 4.46 13.51 11.61
N LYS A 112 3.47 13.58 12.50
CA LYS A 112 2.39 14.57 12.39
C LYS A 112 2.99 15.97 12.61
N PRO A 113 2.77 16.93 11.70
CA PRO A 113 3.19 18.32 11.93
C PRO A 113 2.55 18.86 13.20
N GLN A 114 3.34 19.59 14.01
CA GLN A 114 2.78 20.33 15.14
C GLN A 114 1.86 21.41 14.60
N LYS A 115 0.64 21.47 15.13
CA LYS A 115 -0.36 22.48 14.75
C LYS A 115 -0.88 23.13 16.02
N PRO A 116 -1.05 24.46 16.05
CA PRO A 116 -1.64 25.12 17.20
C PRO A 116 -3.06 24.59 17.43
N LEU A 117 -3.41 24.40 18.70
CA LEU A 117 -4.73 23.95 19.07
C LEU A 117 -5.75 25.06 18.77
N LEU A 118 -6.68 24.79 17.86
CA LEU A 118 -7.78 25.70 17.56
C LEU A 118 -8.97 25.39 18.47
N SER A 119 -9.34 26.36 19.31
CA SER A 119 -10.60 26.35 20.06
C SER A 119 -11.79 26.29 19.10
N GLU A 120 -12.91 25.75 19.56
CA GLU A 120 -14.11 25.64 18.73
C GLU A 120 -14.61 27.00 18.24
N VAL A 121 -14.54 28.02 19.12
CA VAL A 121 -14.87 29.41 18.77
C VAL A 121 -13.99 29.93 17.63
N ASN A 122 -12.67 29.69 17.70
CA ASN A 122 -11.75 30.12 16.65
C ASN A 122 -11.98 29.38 15.34
N ARG A 123 -12.36 28.09 15.37
CA ARG A 123 -12.72 27.34 14.16
C ARG A 123 -13.93 27.95 13.45
N ARG A 124 -14.98 28.28 14.20
CA ARG A 124 -16.20 28.89 13.63
C ARG A 124 -15.89 30.28 13.05
N LYS A 125 -15.14 31.13 13.76
CA LYS A 125 -14.73 32.46 13.26
C LYS A 125 -13.93 32.36 11.97
N ARG A 126 -12.93 31.46 11.91
CA ARG A 126 -12.11 31.23 10.71
C ARG A 126 -12.94 30.73 9.54
N LEU A 127 -13.85 29.78 9.77
CA LEU A 127 -14.75 29.27 8.74
C LEU A 127 -15.68 30.36 8.20
N GLY A 128 -16.31 31.14 9.09
CA GLY A 128 -17.18 32.25 8.69
C GLY A 128 -16.43 33.31 7.89
N TRP A 129 -15.21 33.66 8.31
CA TRP A 129 -14.37 34.56 7.54
C TRP A 129 -14.05 33.99 6.14
N ALA A 130 -13.64 32.72 6.05
CA ALA A 130 -13.34 32.10 4.75
C ALA A 130 -14.55 32.04 3.81
N LEU A 131 -15.74 31.72 4.35
CA LEU A 131 -16.98 31.69 3.56
C LEU A 131 -17.38 33.08 3.07
N ASN A 132 -17.23 34.12 3.90
CA ASN A 132 -17.54 35.50 3.50
C ASN A 132 -16.63 36.04 2.38
N HIS A 133 -15.47 35.42 2.19
CA HIS A 133 -14.44 35.85 1.23
C HIS A 133 -14.20 34.80 0.13
N VAL A 134 -15.05 33.77 0.01
CA VAL A 134 -14.85 32.66 -0.94
C VAL A 134 -14.99 33.13 -2.39
N ASP A 135 -15.88 34.09 -2.64
CA ASP A 135 -16.17 34.65 -3.96
C ASP A 135 -15.36 35.93 -4.26
N TRP A 136 -14.40 36.28 -3.41
CA TRP A 136 -13.59 37.47 -3.62
C TRP A 136 -12.71 37.34 -4.86
N THR A 137 -12.73 38.39 -5.67
CA THR A 137 -11.92 38.48 -6.88
C THR A 137 -10.48 38.89 -6.55
N MET A 138 -9.59 38.77 -7.53
CA MET A 138 -8.20 39.25 -7.38
C MET A 138 -8.16 40.75 -7.07
N GLU A 139 -9.09 41.53 -7.63
CA GLU A 139 -9.23 42.97 -7.40
C GLU A 139 -9.64 43.28 -5.96
N ASP A 140 -10.46 42.42 -5.33
CA ASP A 140 -10.83 42.55 -3.92
C ASP A 140 -9.65 42.21 -3.01
N TRP A 141 -8.90 41.15 -3.31
CA TRP A 141 -7.70 40.79 -2.55
C TRP A 141 -6.60 41.85 -2.62
N LYS A 142 -6.44 42.54 -3.77
CA LYS A 142 -5.50 43.66 -3.92
C LYS A 142 -5.78 44.83 -2.98
N ARG A 143 -7.00 44.93 -2.44
CA ARG A 143 -7.38 45.98 -1.47
C ARG A 143 -7.02 45.61 -0.03
N VAL A 144 -6.63 44.35 0.24
CA VAL A 144 -6.26 43.89 1.58
C VAL A 144 -4.78 44.15 1.83
N ILE A 145 -4.49 44.85 2.92
CA ILE A 145 -3.14 45.01 3.44
C ILE A 145 -2.96 44.01 4.58
N TRP A 146 -1.97 43.13 4.47
CA TRP A 146 -1.61 42.16 5.49
C TRP A 146 -0.45 42.70 6.32
N SER A 147 -0.61 42.75 7.63
CA SER A 147 0.46 43.03 8.58
C SER A 147 0.50 41.91 9.62
N ASP A 148 1.69 41.40 9.91
CA ASP A 148 1.93 40.46 11.00
C ASP A 148 3.22 40.84 11.72
N GLU A 149 3.32 40.50 12.99
CA GLU A 149 4.51 40.74 13.81
C GLU A 149 5.29 39.44 13.97
N THR A 150 6.60 39.50 13.72
CA THR A 150 7.50 38.36 13.96
C THR A 150 8.59 38.73 14.94
N LYS A 151 8.88 37.84 15.88
CA LYS A 151 9.97 38.02 16.86
C LYS A 151 11.30 37.67 16.20
N VAL A 152 12.19 38.65 16.07
CA VAL A 152 13.57 38.44 15.58
C VAL A 152 14.52 38.40 16.77
N ASN A 153 15.02 37.22 17.11
CA ASN A 153 15.98 37.05 18.20
C ASN A 153 17.41 37.29 17.69
N ARG A 154 18.15 38.18 18.35
CA ARG A 154 19.54 38.51 18.00
C ARG A 154 20.55 37.43 18.43
N PHE A 155 20.24 36.66 19.47
CA PHE A 155 21.00 35.48 19.92
C PHE A 155 20.06 34.47 20.60
N GLY A 156 20.30 33.18 20.39
CA GLY A 156 19.54 32.08 21.01
C GLY A 156 18.13 31.87 20.45
N SER A 157 17.77 30.63 20.14
CA SER A 157 16.37 30.21 20.02
C SER A 157 15.82 30.01 21.43
N GLU A 158 14.67 30.61 21.76
CA GLU A 158 13.98 30.27 23.00
C GLU A 158 13.61 28.78 22.96
N GLU A 159 14.30 27.98 23.77
CA GLU A 159 13.95 26.59 24.02
C GLU A 159 12.64 26.57 24.80
N GLY A 160 11.57 26.12 24.15
CA GLY A 160 10.43 25.50 24.81
C GLY A 160 9.30 26.43 25.24
N MET A 161 8.26 26.47 24.39
CA MET A 161 6.89 26.43 24.89
C MET A 161 6.05 25.47 24.03
#